data_AF-A0A7Y3HMY3-F1
#
_entry.id   AF-A0A7Y3HMY3-F1
#
_cell.length_a   1.000
_cell.length_b   1.000
_cell.length_c   1.000
_cell.angle_alpha   90.00
_cell.angle_beta   90.00
_cell.angle_gamma   90.00
#
_symmetry.space_group_name_H-M   'P 1'
#
loop_
_entity.id
_entity.type
_entity.pdbx_description
1 polymer ?
#
loop_
_entity_poly.entity_id
_entity_poly.type
_entity_poly.pdbx_seq_one_letter_code
_entity_poly.pdbx_strand_id
1 'polypeptide(L)'
;MVLKIAWRNIWRNKRRSLVVIVAIALGIWSIIFITGFADGMYKTMIDNAIENQYSHIQVHHPEYKVDRELKYTIPEFDQLTRVLDTMSTVKAYSSRVINQGMIASPKSAQGIQIIGINREQEDRVSKIKSKIVEGSLFETKKKTPIVISKALAELLNV
;
A
#
# COMPACT_ATOMS: atom_id res chain seq x y z
N MET A 1 -54.94 0.53 13.43
CA MET A 1 -55.74 -0.50 12.72
C MET A 1 -55.07 -0.98 11.42
N VAL A 2 -54.57 -0.07 10.57
CA VAL A 2 -53.97 -0.39 9.25
C VAL A 2 -52.73 -1.30 9.31
N LEU A 3 -51.78 -1.06 10.24
CA LEU A 3 -50.58 -1.89 10.39
C LEU A 3 -50.90 -3.38 10.62
N LYS A 4 -51.94 -3.67 11.42
CA LYS A 4 -52.35 -5.03 11.79
C LYS A 4 -52.97 -5.77 10.59
N ILE A 5 -53.65 -5.03 9.70
CA ILE A 5 -54.23 -5.56 8.46
C ILE A 5 -53.12 -5.82 7.44
N ALA A 6 -52.19 -4.87 7.26
CA ALA A 6 -51.05 -5.02 6.35
C ALA A 6 -50.17 -6.22 6.71
N TRP A 7 -49.85 -6.41 8.00
CA TRP A 7 -49.06 -7.55 8.47
C TRP A 7 -49.73 -8.89 8.16
N ARG A 8 -51.03 -9.05 8.47
CA ARG A 8 -51.77 -10.28 8.13
C ARG A 8 -51.82 -10.53 6.62
N ASN A 9 -51.88 -9.47 5.80
CA ASN A 9 -51.90 -9.59 4.34
C ASN A 9 -50.57 -10.14 3.79
N ILE A 10 -49.43 -9.60 4.26
CA ILE A 10 -48.08 -10.05 3.86
C ILE A 10 -47.88 -11.54 4.18
N TRP A 11 -48.27 -11.96 5.38
CA TRP A 11 -48.12 -13.34 5.85
C TRP A 11 -49.14 -14.34 5.26
N ARG A 12 -50.24 -13.85 4.66
CA ARG A 12 -51.25 -14.71 4.01
C ARG A 12 -50.75 -15.32 2.70
N ASN A 13 -49.87 -14.63 1.96
CA ASN A 13 -49.25 -15.15 0.74
C ASN A 13 -47.72 -15.10 0.82
N LYS A 14 -47.16 -15.96 1.70
CA LYS A 14 -45.74 -15.94 2.08
C LYS A 14 -44.79 -16.04 0.89
N ARG A 15 -45.12 -16.85 -0.13
CA ARG A 15 -44.25 -17.02 -1.31
C ARG A 15 -44.10 -15.73 -2.11
N ARG A 16 -45.22 -15.06 -2.44
CA ARG A 16 -45.22 -13.81 -3.20
C ARG A 16 -44.53 -12.69 -2.42
N SER A 17 -44.84 -12.56 -1.14
CA SER A 17 -44.23 -11.54 -0.28
C SER A 17 -42.72 -11.75 -0.09
N LEU A 18 -42.26 -13.00 0.04
CA LEU A 18 -40.85 -13.32 0.24
C LEU A 18 -39.99 -12.92 -0.95
N VAL A 19 -40.46 -13.13 -2.19
CA VAL A 19 -39.72 -12.71 -3.40
C VAL A 19 -39.43 -11.20 -3.39
N VAL A 20 -40.44 -10.38 -3.06
CA VAL A 20 -40.29 -8.93 -2.98
C VAL A 20 -39.35 -8.52 -1.85
N ILE A 21 -39.52 -9.11 -0.66
CA ILE A 21 -38.68 -8.82 0.51
C ILE A 21 -37.22 -9.17 0.22
N VAL A 22 -36.95 -10.33 -0.37
CA VAL A 22 -35.59 -10.77 -0.72
C VAL A 22 -34.98 -9.87 -1.78
N ALA A 23 -35.73 -9.47 -2.81
CA ALA A 23 -35.23 -8.56 -3.84
C ALA A 23 -34.80 -7.21 -3.23
N ILE A 24 -35.62 -6.63 -2.34
CA ILE A 24 -35.29 -5.39 -1.63
C ILE A 24 -34.08 -5.61 -0.70
N ALA A 25 -34.08 -6.69 0.07
CA ALA A 25 -33.00 -6.99 1.01
C ALA A 25 -31.65 -7.18 0.30
N LEU A 26 -31.63 -7.90 -0.83
CA LEU A 26 -30.42 -8.08 -1.64
C LEU A 26 -29.93 -6.77 -2.26
N GLY A 27 -30.85 -5.90 -2.72
CA GLY A 27 -30.49 -4.59 -3.25
C GLY A 27 -29.83 -3.70 -2.20
N ILE A 28 -30.45 -3.60 -1.02
CA ILE A 28 -29.92 -2.82 0.10
C ILE A 28 -28.59 -3.43 0.60
N TRP A 29 -28.54 -4.76 0.76
CA TRP A 29 -27.33 -5.45 1.20
C TRP A 29 -26.16 -5.23 0.25
N SER A 30 -26.40 -5.33 -1.08
CA SER A 30 -25.36 -5.13 -2.08
C SER A 30 -24.76 -3.72 -2.01
N ILE A 31 -25.60 -2.69 -1.86
CA ILE A 31 -25.15 -1.29 -1.76
C ILE A 31 -24.32 -1.08 -0.50
N ILE A 32 -24.81 -1.56 0.65
CA ILE A 32 -24.09 -1.45 1.93
C ILE A 32 -22.76 -2.20 1.86
N PHE A 33 -22.77 -3.42 1.31
CA PHE A 33 -21.58 -4.26 1.18
C PHE A 33 -20.52 -3.60 0.29
N ILE A 34 -20.88 -3.15 -0.91
CA ILE A 34 -19.94 -2.51 -1.84
C ILE A 34 -19.35 -1.25 -1.22
N THR A 35 -20.17 -0.44 -0.55
CA THR A 35 -19.72 0.80 0.07
C THR A 35 -18.75 0.53 1.22
N GLY A 36 -19.09 -0.41 2.11
CA GLY A 36 -18.21 -0.78 3.23
C GLY A 36 -16.92 -1.47 2.78
N PHE A 37 -17.00 -2.30 1.74
CA PHE A 37 -15.83 -2.94 1.14
C PHE A 37 -14.91 -1.90 0.49
N ALA A 38 -15.46 -0.95 -0.28
CA ALA A 38 -14.70 0.14 -0.88
C ALA A 38 -14.02 1.01 0.18
N ASP A 39 -14.72 1.39 1.25
CA ASP A 39 -14.15 2.18 2.35
C ASP A 39 -12.98 1.44 3.03
N GLY A 40 -13.16 0.14 3.31
CA GLY A 40 -12.09 -0.69 3.86
C GLY A 40 -10.87 -0.79 2.93
N MET A 41 -11.09 -0.92 1.63
CA MET A 41 -10.03 -0.89 0.64
C MET A 41 -9.30 0.46 0.62
N TYR A 42 -10.03 1.57 0.60
CA TYR A 42 -9.43 2.91 0.59
C TYR A 42 -8.59 3.18 1.83
N LYS A 43 -9.12 2.86 3.01
CA LYS A 43 -8.38 3.00 4.27
C LYS A 43 -7.11 2.16 4.26
N THR A 44 -7.21 0.91 3.85
CA THR A 44 -6.07 0.01 3.73
C THR A 44 -5.04 0.51 2.71
N MET A 45 -5.49 1.09 1.60
CA MET A 45 -4.61 1.67 0.58
C MET A 45 -3.85 2.88 1.13
N ILE A 46 -4.54 3.77 1.86
CA ILE A 46 -3.94 4.95 2.49
C ILE A 46 -2.92 4.52 3.55
N ASP A 47 -3.31 3.63 4.46
CA ASP A 47 -2.43 3.14 5.53
C ASP A 47 -1.19 2.46 4.94
N ASN A 48 -1.34 1.65 3.89
CA ASN A 48 -0.21 1.01 3.22
C ASN A 48 0.69 2.01 2.48
N ALA A 49 0.13 3.04 1.86
CA ALA A 49 0.90 4.08 1.19
C ALA A 49 1.73 4.87 2.21
N ILE A 50 1.14 5.24 3.35
CA ILE A 50 1.83 5.93 4.44
C ILE A 50 2.91 5.01 5.04
N GLU A 51 2.57 3.81 5.48
CA GLU A 51 3.53 2.98 6.23
C GLU A 51 4.70 2.42 5.40
N ASN A 52 4.53 2.25 4.09
CA ASN A 52 5.49 1.52 3.27
C ASN A 52 6.07 2.32 2.10
N GLN A 53 5.36 3.31 1.55
CA GLN A 53 5.81 4.01 0.35
C GLN A 53 6.25 5.44 0.62
N TYR A 54 5.48 6.21 1.36
CA TYR A 54 5.65 7.66 1.44
C TYR A 54 6.01 8.16 2.84
N SER A 55 5.78 7.36 3.87
CA SER A 55 5.76 7.84 5.25
C SER A 55 4.74 8.98 5.35
N HIS A 56 5.06 10.06 6.06
CA HIS A 56 4.17 11.22 6.18
C HIS A 56 4.44 12.32 5.16
N ILE A 57 5.70 12.52 4.77
CA ILE A 57 6.14 13.60 3.89
C ILE A 57 7.25 13.07 2.99
N GLN A 58 7.21 13.43 1.71
CA GLN A 58 8.31 13.20 0.77
C GLN A 58 8.80 14.51 0.19
N VAL A 59 10.12 14.61 0.09
CA VAL A 59 10.81 15.70 -0.59
C VAL A 59 11.39 15.12 -1.87
N HIS A 60 11.08 15.76 -2.99
CA HIS A 60 11.55 15.38 -4.32
C HIS A 60 12.02 16.63 -5.05
N HIS A 61 12.96 16.46 -5.98
CA HIS A 61 13.26 17.51 -6.94
C HIS A 61 11.97 17.88 -7.73
N PRO A 62 11.69 19.16 -8.03
CA PRO A 62 10.46 19.56 -8.73
C PRO A 62 10.22 18.78 -10.03
N GLU A 63 11.26 18.66 -10.86
CA GLU A 63 11.22 17.92 -12.13
C GLU A 63 11.08 16.41 -11.96
N TYR A 64 11.44 15.84 -10.80
CA TYR A 64 11.31 14.40 -10.56
C TYR A 64 9.84 13.93 -10.58
N LYS A 65 8.90 14.83 -10.28
CA LYS A 65 7.47 14.54 -10.37
C LYS A 65 6.97 14.46 -11.81
N VAL A 66 7.59 15.21 -12.71
CA VAL A 66 7.26 15.22 -14.15
C VAL A 66 7.92 14.04 -14.83
N ASP A 67 9.20 13.81 -14.50
CA ASP A 67 10.02 12.79 -15.12
C ASP A 67 10.89 12.10 -14.07
N ARG A 68 10.70 10.79 -13.89
CA ARG A 68 11.30 9.99 -12.81
C ARG A 68 12.72 9.55 -13.15
N GLU A 69 13.53 10.46 -13.66
CA GLU A 69 14.93 10.19 -13.97
C GLU A 69 15.83 10.34 -12.74
N LEU A 70 16.86 9.49 -12.66
CA LEU A 70 17.87 9.51 -11.60
C LEU A 70 18.67 10.81 -11.51
N LYS A 71 18.72 11.61 -12.59
CA LYS A 71 19.45 12.90 -12.59
C LYS A 71 18.81 13.94 -11.67
N TYR A 72 17.51 13.84 -11.41
CA TYR A 72 16.76 14.78 -10.57
C TYR A 72 16.91 14.45 -9.09
N THR A 73 18.12 14.68 -8.58
CA THR A 73 18.45 14.51 -7.17
C THR A 73 18.12 15.76 -6.36
N ILE A 74 18.07 15.63 -5.04
CA ILE A 74 17.87 16.77 -4.14
C ILE A 74 19.19 17.54 -4.05
N PRO A 75 19.25 18.82 -4.49
CA PRO A 75 20.45 19.63 -4.36
C PRO A 75 20.76 19.86 -2.87
N GLU A 76 22.05 19.95 -2.54
CA GLU A 76 22.52 20.24 -1.18
C GLU A 76 21.97 19.28 -0.10
N PHE A 77 21.86 17.99 -0.46
CA PHE A 77 21.33 16.94 0.42
C PHE A 77 21.91 16.96 1.85
N ASP A 78 23.23 17.18 2.00
CA ASP A 78 23.90 17.23 3.31
C ASP A 78 23.54 18.46 4.14
N GLN A 79 23.10 19.56 3.52
CA GLN A 79 22.58 20.71 4.26
C GLN A 79 21.16 20.42 4.74
N LEU A 80 20.34 19.82 3.87
CA LEU A 80 18.98 19.44 4.21
C LEU A 80 18.93 18.46 5.39
N THR A 81 19.76 17.41 5.38
CA THR A 81 19.80 16.42 6.47
C THR A 81 20.20 17.06 7.80
N ARG A 82 21.18 17.97 7.80
CA ARG A 82 21.56 18.73 9.01
C ARG A 82 20.41 19.56 9.56
N VAL A 83 19.64 20.22 8.70
CA VAL A 83 18.45 20.96 9.14
C VAL A 83 17.41 20.01 9.74
N LEU A 84 17.13 18.88 9.07
CA LEU A 84 16.18 17.88 9.57
C LEU A 84 16.59 17.28 10.91
N ASP A 85 17.89 17.07 11.15
CA ASP A 85 18.43 16.58 12.42
C ASP A 85 18.23 17.58 13.57
N THR A 86 18.19 18.89 13.28
CA THR A 86 17.99 19.94 14.29
C THR A 86 16.52 20.23 14.60
N MET A 87 15.60 19.77 13.76
CA MET A 87 14.16 20.05 13.92
C MET A 87 13.51 19.05 14.87
N SER A 88 13.10 19.51 16.05
CA SER A 88 12.41 18.69 17.06
C SER A 88 11.05 18.14 16.61
N THR A 89 10.45 18.72 15.57
CA THR A 89 9.19 18.26 14.97
C THR A 89 9.38 17.04 14.04
N VAL A 90 10.61 16.77 13.60
CA VAL A 90 10.92 15.64 12.71
C VAL A 90 11.28 14.44 13.58
N LYS A 91 10.39 13.44 13.63
CA LYS A 91 10.64 12.22 14.41
C LYS A 91 11.75 11.34 13.81
N ALA A 92 11.73 11.19 12.49
CA ALA A 92 12.71 10.43 11.71
C ALA A 92 12.56 10.74 10.22
N TYR A 93 13.62 10.56 9.45
CA TYR A 93 13.62 10.59 7.99
C TYR A 93 14.49 9.46 7.44
N SER A 94 14.32 9.15 6.15
CA SER A 94 15.15 8.19 5.42
C SER A 94 15.39 8.68 4.00
N SER A 95 16.63 8.57 3.54
CA SER A 95 16.96 8.82 2.15
C SER A 95 16.72 7.59 1.30
N ARG A 96 16.16 7.82 0.11
CA ARG A 96 15.87 6.76 -0.85
C ARG A 96 16.29 7.18 -2.25
N VAL A 97 16.77 6.20 -3.01
CA VAL A 97 17.02 6.31 -4.44
C VAL A 97 16.02 5.40 -5.13
N ILE A 98 15.21 5.96 -6.04
CA ILE A 98 14.21 5.20 -6.77
C ILE A 98 14.63 5.19 -8.24
N ASN A 99 14.70 4.00 -8.83
CA ASN A 99 14.96 3.82 -10.24
C ASN A 99 14.03 2.76 -10.82
N GLN A 100 13.88 2.75 -12.14
CA GLN A 100 13.25 1.65 -12.86
C GLN A 100 14.32 0.80 -13.53
N GLY A 101 14.07 -0.50 -13.65
CA GLY A 101 14.98 -1.42 -14.31
C GLY A 101 14.31 -2.74 -14.65
N MET A 102 15.09 -3.71 -15.11
CA MET A 102 14.64 -5.09 -15.28
C MET A 102 15.38 -6.00 -14.32
N ILE A 103 14.67 -6.99 -13.80
CA ILE A 103 15.25 -8.15 -13.14
C ILE A 103 14.94 -9.38 -13.98
N ALA A 104 15.91 -10.27 -14.13
CA ALA A 104 15.76 -11.48 -14.90
C ALA A 104 16.28 -12.69 -14.11
N SER A 105 15.57 -13.80 -14.25
CA SER A 105 16.01 -15.15 -13.88
C SER A 105 15.99 -16.03 -15.14
N PRO A 106 16.53 -17.27 -15.08
CA PRO A 106 16.46 -18.19 -16.22
C PRO A 106 15.04 -18.46 -16.74
N LYS A 107 14.00 -18.22 -15.93
CA LYS A 107 12.59 -18.47 -16.31
C LYS A 107 11.83 -17.22 -16.76
N SER A 108 12.17 -16.03 -16.27
CA SER A 108 11.37 -14.82 -16.52
C SER A 108 12.20 -13.55 -16.41
N ALA A 109 11.78 -12.51 -17.14
CA ALA A 109 12.28 -11.14 -16.99
C ALA A 109 11.09 -10.21 -16.73
N GLN A 110 11.23 -9.33 -15.72
CA GLN A 110 10.19 -8.42 -15.29
C GLN A 110 10.74 -7.00 -15.15
N GLY A 111 9.96 -6.02 -15.56
CA GLY A 111 10.21 -4.62 -15.21
C GLY A 111 9.94 -4.40 -13.73
N ILE A 112 10.88 -3.78 -13.02
CA ILE A 112 10.79 -3.53 -11.59
C ILE A 112 11.16 -2.11 -11.23
N GLN A 113 10.63 -1.65 -10.09
CA GLN A 113 11.13 -0.46 -9.42
C GLN A 113 12.19 -0.89 -8.39
N ILE A 114 13.39 -0.36 -8.54
CA ILE A 114 14.52 -0.55 -7.62
C ILE A 114 14.48 0.60 -6.62
N ILE A 115 14.50 0.26 -5.33
CA ILE A 115 14.51 1.23 -4.24
C ILE A 115 15.76 0.98 -3.40
N GLY A 116 16.73 1.89 -3.52
CA GLY A 116 17.87 1.97 -2.61
C GLY A 116 17.47 2.69 -1.33
N ILE A 117 17.75 2.10 -0.17
CA ILE A 117 17.38 2.64 1.13
C ILE A 117 18.59 2.68 2.07
N ASN A 118 18.62 3.66 2.97
CA ASN A 118 19.52 3.63 4.12
C ASN A 118 18.87 2.80 5.25
N ARG A 119 19.43 1.63 5.56
CA ARG A 119 18.85 0.67 6.51
C ARG A 119 18.55 1.27 7.89
N GLU A 120 19.49 2.00 8.48
CA GLU A 120 19.34 2.53 9.86
C GLU A 120 18.28 3.64 9.94
N GLN A 121 18.13 4.39 8.86
CA GLN A 121 17.11 5.41 8.75
C GLN A 121 15.74 4.80 8.42
N GLU A 122 15.70 3.84 7.50
CA GLU A 122 14.47 3.22 7.01
C GLU A 122 13.72 2.46 8.10
N ASP A 123 14.44 1.75 8.98
CA ASP A 123 13.86 1.03 10.12
C ASP A 123 13.08 1.95 11.08
N ARG A 124 13.37 3.26 11.08
CA ARG A 124 12.70 4.27 11.93
C ARG A 124 11.47 4.91 11.29
N VAL A 125 11.33 4.82 9.96
CA VAL A 125 10.24 5.45 9.21
C VAL A 125 9.27 4.47 8.57
N SER A 126 9.70 3.23 8.31
CA SER A 126 8.89 2.23 7.63
C SER A 126 8.83 0.91 8.41
N LYS A 127 7.73 0.18 8.21
CA LYS A 127 7.51 -1.15 8.77
C LYS A 127 7.96 -2.28 7.83
N ILE A 128 8.80 -2.00 6.82
CA ILE A 128 9.28 -3.02 5.87
C ILE A 128 9.97 -4.18 6.58
N LYS A 129 10.79 -3.91 7.60
CA LYS A 129 11.52 -4.96 8.34
C LYS A 129 10.60 -5.98 9.01
N SER A 130 9.45 -5.57 9.55
CA SER A 130 8.51 -6.50 10.19
C SER A 130 7.67 -7.29 9.19
N LYS A 131 7.73 -6.94 7.89
CA LYS A 131 7.02 -7.62 6.80
C LYS A 131 7.90 -8.63 6.04
N ILE A 132 9.15 -8.85 6.49
CA ILE A 132 10.02 -9.88 5.92
C ILE A 132 9.48 -11.26 6.32
N VAL A 133 9.12 -12.06 5.33
CA VAL A 133 8.60 -13.42 5.52
C VAL A 133 9.75 -14.44 5.63
N GLU A 134 10.79 -14.27 4.82
CA GLU A 134 11.94 -15.17 4.76
C GLU A 134 13.22 -14.38 4.50
N GLY A 135 14.33 -14.84 5.10
CA GLY A 135 15.64 -14.19 5.00
C GLY A 135 15.86 -13.06 6.01
N SER A 136 16.79 -12.15 5.69
CA SER A 136 17.14 -11.01 6.54
C SER A 136 17.27 -9.74 5.70
N LEU A 137 16.95 -8.60 6.29
CA LEU A 137 17.08 -7.28 5.65
C LEU A 137 18.55 -6.87 5.61
N PHE A 138 19.27 -7.29 4.56
CA PHE A 138 20.65 -6.89 4.28
C PHE A 138 21.68 -7.25 5.38
N GLU A 139 21.45 -8.29 6.19
CA GLU A 139 22.42 -8.78 7.20
C GLU A 139 23.46 -9.76 6.62
N THR A 140 23.28 -10.16 5.37
CA THR A 140 24.17 -11.11 4.70
C THR A 140 25.50 -10.47 4.28
N LYS A 141 26.62 -11.19 4.45
CA LYS A 141 27.97 -10.84 3.93
C LYS A 141 28.08 -10.81 2.39
N LYS A 142 26.97 -10.83 1.66
CA LYS A 142 26.97 -10.79 0.19
C LYS A 142 27.29 -9.36 -0.27
N LYS A 143 28.02 -9.22 -1.39
CA LYS A 143 28.43 -7.91 -1.94
C LYS A 143 27.25 -6.98 -2.27
N THR A 144 26.12 -7.54 -2.71
CA THR A 144 24.92 -6.78 -3.09
C THR A 144 23.66 -7.53 -2.67
N PRO A 145 23.27 -7.45 -1.39
CA PRO A 145 22.04 -8.09 -0.93
C PRO A 145 20.84 -7.31 -1.48
N ILE A 146 19.86 -8.03 -2.04
CA ILE A 146 18.60 -7.47 -2.51
C ILE A 146 17.45 -8.15 -1.77
N VAL A 147 16.36 -7.42 -1.57
CA VAL A 147 15.10 -7.96 -1.06
C VAL A 147 14.06 -7.76 -2.12
N ILE A 148 13.29 -8.81 -2.40
CA ILE A 148 12.22 -8.82 -3.39
C ILE A 148 10.90 -9.18 -2.71
N SER A 149 9.79 -8.76 -3.32
CA SER A 149 8.47 -9.17 -2.82
C SER A 149 8.26 -10.67 -3.07
N LYS A 150 7.43 -11.30 -2.23
CA LYS A 150 7.07 -12.72 -2.39
C LYS A 150 6.52 -13.02 -3.78
N ALA A 151 5.64 -12.16 -4.31
CA ALA A 151 5.08 -12.31 -5.65
C ALA A 151 6.16 -12.26 -6.74
N LEU A 152 7.17 -11.40 -6.61
CA LEU A 152 8.28 -11.33 -7.56
C LEU A 152 9.19 -12.57 -7.45
N ALA A 153 9.43 -13.06 -6.23
CA ALA A 153 10.18 -14.29 -6.00
C ALA A 153 9.51 -15.51 -6.67
N GLU A 154 8.19 -15.64 -6.51
CA GLU A 154 7.39 -16.69 -7.18
C GLU A 154 7.47 -16.59 -8.72
N LEU A 155 7.37 -15.38 -9.28
CA LEU A 155 7.50 -15.14 -10.73
C LEU A 155 8.88 -15.49 -11.27
N LEU A 156 9.93 -15.18 -10.50
CA LEU A 156 11.31 -15.46 -10.87
C LEU A 156 11.72 -16.90 -10.52
N ASN A 157 10.89 -17.62 -9.76
CA ASN A 157 11.10 -18.98 -9.25
C ASN A 157 12.40 -19.10 -8.44
N VAL A 158 12.56 -18.18 -7.47
CA VAL A 158 13.69 -18.10 -6.53
C VAL A 158 13.22 -17.97 -5.10
#